data_AF-A0A101XHA4-F1
#
_entry.id   AF-A0A101XHA4-F1
#
_cell.length_a   1.000
_cell.length_b   1.000
_cell.length_c   1.000
_cell.angle_alpha   90.00
_cell.angle_beta   90.00
_cell.angle_gamma   90.00
#
_symmetry.space_group_name_H-M   'P 1'
#
loop_
_entity.id
_entity.type
_entity.pdbx_description
1 polymer ?
#
loop_
_entity_poly.entity_id
_entity_poly.type
_entity_poly.pdbx_seq_one_letter_code
_entity_poly.pdbx_strand_id
1 'polypeptide(L)'
;MYSYETDLDVTKLETEGQVTRLFLGSDVVIEIPSRFSSGIGKKVHVKISEEKDDPSKWSIYMWGIVYASSDNSYKASAGGFIISINNASNVPQVGTKLYIGIKY
;
A
#
# COMPACT_ATOMS: atom_id res chain seq x y z
N MET A 1 7.79 5.19 15.76
CA MET A 1 8.18 5.04 14.35
C MET A 1 7.41 3.87 13.78
N TYR A 2 6.62 4.13 12.74
CA TYR A 2 5.74 3.18 12.09
C TYR A 2 6.46 2.41 10.98
N SER A 3 6.24 1.10 10.95
CA SER A 3 6.64 0.22 9.86
C SER A 3 5.66 -0.95 9.76
N TYR A 4 5.38 -1.37 8.54
CA TYR A 4 4.55 -2.51 8.17
C TYR A 4 5.19 -3.19 6.97
N GLU A 5 5.45 -4.48 7.07
CA GLU A 5 6.11 -5.26 6.01
C GLU A 5 5.54 -6.68 6.00
N THR A 6 5.05 -7.13 4.84
CA THR A 6 4.42 -8.44 4.69
C THR A 6 4.32 -8.89 3.24
N ASP A 7 4.08 -10.18 3.03
CA ASP A 7 3.69 -10.77 1.75
C ASP A 7 2.19 -11.10 1.77
N LEU A 8 1.44 -10.62 0.78
CA LEU A 8 0.00 -10.82 0.68
C LEU A 8 -0.42 -11.31 -0.70
N ASP A 9 -1.40 -12.20 -0.73
CA ASP A 9 -2.01 -12.64 -1.98
C ASP A 9 -2.97 -11.58 -2.52
N VAL A 10 -2.92 -11.36 -3.84
CA VAL A 10 -3.91 -10.56 -4.56
C VAL A 10 -5.23 -11.32 -4.57
N THR A 11 -6.24 -10.81 -3.86
CA THR A 11 -7.56 -11.44 -3.76
C THR A 11 -8.55 -10.87 -4.78
N LYS A 12 -8.38 -9.60 -5.15
CA LYS A 12 -9.21 -8.92 -6.17
C LYS A 12 -8.41 -7.82 -6.87
N LEU A 13 -8.77 -7.56 -8.12
CA LEU A 13 -8.25 -6.47 -8.94
C LEU A 13 -9.43 -5.66 -9.50
N GLU A 14 -9.36 -4.34 -9.38
CA GLU A 14 -10.22 -3.40 -10.08
C GLU A 14 -9.34 -2.47 -10.91
N THR A 15 -9.64 -2.26 -12.18
CA THR A 15 -8.87 -1.34 -13.03
C THR A 15 -9.81 -0.34 -13.67
N GLU A 16 -9.52 0.93 -13.45
CA GLU A 16 -10.25 2.06 -14.03
C GLU A 16 -9.24 2.99 -14.71
N GLY A 17 -9.27 3.04 -16.05
CA GLY A 17 -8.30 3.79 -16.83
C GLY A 17 -6.86 3.29 -16.62
N GLN A 18 -6.03 4.13 -15.98
CA GLN A 18 -4.62 3.84 -15.69
C GLN A 18 -4.36 3.50 -14.21
N VAL A 19 -5.41 3.48 -13.38
CA VAL A 19 -5.32 3.14 -11.96
C VAL A 19 -5.76 1.69 -11.79
N THR A 20 -4.93 0.89 -11.14
CA THR A 20 -5.34 -0.44 -10.67
C THR A 20 -5.41 -0.43 -9.15
N ARG A 21 -6.54 -0.87 -8.60
CA ARG A 21 -6.73 -1.11 -7.17
C ARG A 21 -6.48 -2.58 -6.88
N LEU A 22 -5.45 -2.83 -6.09
CA LEU A 22 -5.08 -4.14 -5.58
C LEU A 22 -5.79 -4.36 -4.24
N PHE A 23 -6.54 -5.45 -4.12
CA PHE A 23 -7.01 -5.94 -2.84
C PHE A 23 -6.08 -7.10 -2.45
N LEU A 24 -5.39 -6.94 -1.32
CA LEU A 24 -4.33 -7.82 -0.84
C LEU A 24 -4.75 -8.43 0.49
N GLY A 25 -4.85 -9.76 0.53
CA GLY A 25 -5.43 -10.48 1.67
C GLY A 25 -6.86 -9.99 1.98
N SER A 26 -7.16 -9.84 3.27
CA SER A 26 -8.43 -9.31 3.80
C SER A 26 -8.41 -7.81 4.11
N ASP A 27 -7.21 -7.24 4.29
CA ASP A 27 -7.08 -6.01 5.09
C ASP A 27 -6.35 -4.87 4.38
N VAL A 28 -5.76 -5.13 3.21
CA VAL A 28 -4.93 -4.16 2.51
C VAL A 28 -5.52 -3.84 1.15
N VAL A 29 -5.65 -2.54 0.87
CA VAL A 29 -6.04 -2.03 -0.45
C VAL A 29 -5.02 -0.98 -0.88
N ILE A 30 -4.46 -1.15 -2.07
CA ILE A 30 -3.47 -0.23 -2.62
C ILE A 30 -3.80 0.11 -4.07
N GLU A 31 -3.91 1.40 -4.37
CA GLU A 31 -4.00 1.89 -5.73
C GLU A 31 -2.62 2.17 -6.31
N ILE A 32 -2.43 1.80 -7.58
CA ILE A 32 -1.15 1.94 -8.27
C ILE A 32 -1.32 2.58 -9.67
N PRO A 33 -0.34 3.37 -10.14
CA PRO A 33 -0.36 4.06 -11.43
C PRO A 33 -0.05 3.14 -12.62
N SER A 34 -0.46 1.88 -12.58
CA SER A 34 -0.08 0.91 -13.61
C SER A 34 -1.05 -0.25 -13.67
N ARG A 35 -1.19 -0.84 -14.85
CA ARG A 35 -1.86 -2.13 -15.00
C ARG A 35 -1.03 -3.21 -14.29
N PHE A 36 -1.64 -3.86 -13.31
CA PHE A 36 -1.06 -5.03 -12.66
C PHE A 36 -1.26 -6.27 -13.54
N SER A 37 -0.19 -6.79 -14.13
CA SER A 37 -0.27 -7.90 -15.10
C SER A 37 -0.25 -9.29 -14.48
N SER A 38 0.06 -9.41 -13.18
CA SER A 38 0.39 -10.70 -12.58
C SER A 38 -0.85 -11.53 -12.15
N GLY A 39 -2.04 -10.92 -12.08
CA GLY A 39 -3.32 -11.63 -11.84
C GLY A 39 -3.65 -11.92 -10.37
N ILE A 40 -4.84 -12.49 -10.14
CA ILE A 40 -5.34 -12.92 -8.81
C ILE A 40 -4.55 -14.15 -8.32
N GLY A 41 -4.30 -14.24 -7.01
CA GLY A 41 -3.57 -15.34 -6.35
C GLY A 41 -2.04 -15.18 -6.36
N LYS A 42 -1.54 -14.05 -6.89
CA LYS A 42 -0.12 -13.71 -6.80
C LYS A 42 0.22 -13.12 -5.45
N LYS A 43 1.37 -13.52 -4.91
CA LYS A 43 1.98 -12.85 -3.76
C LYS A 43 2.62 -11.54 -4.17
N VAL A 44 2.34 -10.51 -3.39
CA VAL A 44 2.92 -9.17 -3.48
C VAL A 44 3.56 -8.86 -2.15
N HIS A 45 4.83 -8.48 -2.19
CA HIS A 45 5.54 -7.98 -1.03
C HIS A 45 5.27 -6.50 -0.87
N VAL A 46 4.80 -6.09 0.31
CA VAL A 46 4.42 -4.72 0.64
C VAL A 46 5.23 -4.26 1.84
N LYS A 47 5.85 -3.08 1.73
CA LYS A 47 6.49 -2.37 2.83
C LYS A 47 5.99 -0.95 2.91
N ILE A 48 5.58 -0.51 4.10
CA ILE A 48 5.13 0.84 4.40
C ILE A 48 5.88 1.32 5.65
N SER A 49 6.67 2.38 5.55
CA SER A 49 7.51 2.85 6.66
C SER A 49 7.65 4.37 6.66
N GLU A 50 7.89 4.96 7.82
CA GLU A 50 8.36 6.36 7.93
C GLU A 50 9.77 6.55 7.35
N GLU A 51 10.56 5.48 7.27
CA GLU A 51 11.91 5.50 6.74
C GLU A 51 11.95 5.23 5.23
N LYS A 52 12.75 6.02 4.52
CA LYS A 52 12.99 5.86 3.09
C LYS A 52 13.85 4.62 2.84
N ASP A 53 13.48 3.83 1.85
CA ASP A 53 14.25 2.70 1.32
C ASP A 53 14.75 3.05 -0.10
N ASP A 54 15.60 2.19 -0.64
CA ASP A 54 16.09 2.30 -2.02
C ASP A 54 14.95 1.98 -3.01
N PRO A 55 14.52 2.93 -3.85
CA PRO A 55 13.45 2.71 -4.82
C PRO A 55 13.74 1.57 -5.82
N SER A 56 15.02 1.28 -6.11
CA SER A 56 15.42 0.28 -7.11
C SER A 56 15.08 -1.17 -6.72
N LYS A 57 14.76 -1.42 -5.44
CA LYS A 57 14.38 -2.74 -4.93
C LYS A 57 12.93 -3.13 -5.22
N TRP A 58 12.11 -2.18 -5.66
CA TRP A 58 10.65 -2.28 -5.72
C TRP A 58 10.13 -2.18 -7.14
N SER A 59 9.06 -2.91 -7.44
CA SER A 59 8.35 -2.78 -8.73
C SER A 59 7.62 -1.44 -8.79
N ILE A 60 7.09 -0.99 -7.65
CA ILE A 60 6.48 0.33 -7.47
C ILE A 60 6.97 0.90 -6.15
N TYR A 61 7.42 2.15 -6.20
CA TYR A 61 7.86 2.88 -5.02
C TYR A 61 7.25 4.28 -5.00
N MET A 62 6.56 4.61 -3.93
CA MET A 62 5.87 5.89 -3.77
C MET A 62 5.99 6.40 -2.34
N TRP A 63 5.62 7.66 -2.13
CA TRP A 63 5.47 8.20 -0.78
C TRP A 63 4.16 8.97 -0.70
N GLY A 64 3.57 8.99 0.49
CA GLY A 64 2.30 9.61 0.76
C GLY A 64 2.20 10.15 2.18
N ILE A 65 1.08 10.81 2.45
CA ILE A 65 0.74 11.32 3.79
C ILE A 65 -0.48 10.58 4.31
N VAL A 66 -0.43 10.17 5.57
CA VAL A 66 -1.58 9.63 6.29
C VAL A 66 -2.60 10.75 6.48
N TYR A 67 -3.81 10.57 5.96
CA TYR A 67 -4.87 11.58 6.03
C TYR A 67 -6.06 11.15 6.90
N ALA A 68 -6.14 9.87 7.24
CA ALA A 68 -7.14 9.34 8.16
C ALA A 68 -6.53 8.20 8.97
N SER A 69 -6.78 8.20 10.28
CA SER A 69 -6.39 7.14 11.20
C SER A 69 -7.53 6.85 12.17
N SER A 70 -7.64 5.60 12.60
CA SER A 70 -8.56 5.11 13.62
C SER A 70 -7.84 4.09 14.50
N ASP A 71 -8.51 3.44 15.44
CA ASP A 71 -7.86 2.58 16.43
C ASP A 71 -7.05 1.42 15.82
N ASN A 72 -7.50 0.86 14.69
CA ASN A 72 -6.88 -0.29 14.03
C ASN A 72 -6.76 -0.15 12.51
N SER A 73 -6.97 1.05 11.96
CA SER A 73 -6.93 1.27 10.52
C SER A 73 -6.38 2.65 10.19
N TYR A 74 -5.85 2.78 8.97
CA TYR A 74 -5.47 4.08 8.44
C TYR A 74 -5.56 4.13 6.92
N LYS A 75 -5.57 5.36 6.42
CA LYS A 75 -5.48 5.67 5.00
C LYS A 75 -4.39 6.68 4.74
N ALA A 76 -3.60 6.43 3.71
CA ALA A 76 -2.61 7.33 3.19
C ALA A 76 -2.89 7.66 1.71
N SER A 77 -2.53 8.86 1.30
CA SER A 77 -2.60 9.27 -0.10
C SER A 77 -1.20 9.53 -0.63
N ALA A 78 -0.85 8.85 -1.71
CA ALA A 78 0.39 9.06 -2.46
C ALA A 78 0.04 9.69 -3.81
N GLY A 79 0.06 11.01 -3.92
CA GLY A 79 -0.23 11.70 -5.19
C GLY A 79 -1.62 11.42 -5.77
N GLY A 80 -2.62 11.16 -4.92
CA GLY A 80 -3.98 10.79 -5.32
C GLY A 80 -4.29 9.29 -5.26
N PHE A 81 -3.27 8.43 -5.21
CA PHE A 81 -3.45 6.99 -5.02
C PHE A 81 -3.74 6.67 -3.55
N ILE A 82 -4.79 5.88 -3.30
CA ILE A 82 -5.22 5.51 -1.96
C ILE A 82 -4.51 4.22 -1.50
N ILE A 83 -3.97 4.29 -0.29
CA ILE A 83 -3.48 3.14 0.48
C ILE A 83 -4.37 3.04 1.71
N SER A 84 -5.00 1.88 1.92
CA SER A 84 -5.85 1.60 3.08
C SER A 84 -5.37 0.32 3.74
N ILE A 85 -5.08 0.39 5.03
CA ILE A 85 -4.76 -0.78 5.85
C ILE A 85 -5.79 -0.85 6.97
N ASN A 86 -6.45 -1.99 7.08
CA ASN A 86 -7.34 -2.36 8.18
C ASN A 86 -6.64 -3.36 9.11
N ASN A 87 -7.18 -3.54 10.31
CA ASN A 87 -6.67 -4.50 11.30
C ASN A 87 -5.14 -4.39 11.54
N ALA A 88 -4.60 -3.18 11.46
CA ALA A 88 -3.19 -2.92 11.71
C ALA A 88 -2.89 -3.00 13.22
N SER A 89 -1.82 -3.70 13.59
CA SER A 89 -1.37 -3.80 14.99
C SER A 89 -0.84 -2.48 15.55
N ASN A 90 -0.39 -1.60 14.66
CA ASN A 90 0.01 -0.23 14.96
C ASN A 90 -0.58 0.69 13.90
N VAL A 91 -0.88 1.93 14.27
CA VAL A 91 -1.48 2.92 13.38
C VAL A 91 -0.64 4.21 13.39
N PRO A 92 -0.19 4.71 12.23
CA PRO A 92 0.52 5.98 12.15
C PRO A 92 -0.44 7.16 12.38
N GLN A 93 0.10 8.29 12.85
CA GLN A 93 -0.70 9.50 13.07
C GLN A 93 -1.07 10.19 11.74
N VAL A 94 -2.16 10.94 11.74
CA VAL A 94 -2.51 11.83 10.62
C VAL A 94 -1.38 12.86 10.43
N GLY A 95 -0.99 13.09 9.18
CA GLY A 95 0.14 13.94 8.81
C GLY A 95 1.47 13.21 8.71
N THR A 96 1.57 11.96 9.18
CA THR A 96 2.78 11.15 9.04
C THR A 96 3.07 10.87 7.56
N LYS A 97 4.32 11.11 7.16
CA LYS A 97 4.82 10.74 5.84
C LYS A 97 5.24 9.28 5.82
N LEU A 98 4.74 8.53 4.84
CA LEU A 98 5.06 7.12 4.66
C LEU A 98 5.66 6.89 3.27
N TYR A 99 6.66 6.03 3.21
CA TYR A 99 7.21 5.45 1.99
C TYR A 99 6.61 4.06 1.80
N ILE A 100 6.11 3.79 0.59
CA ILE A 100 5.39 2.58 0.24
C ILE A 100 6.14 1.89 -0.90
N GLY A 101 6.65 0.70 -0.63
CA GLY A 101 7.25 -0.19 -1.60
C GLY A 101 6.34 -1.38 -1.87
N ILE A 102 6.20 -1.71 -3.16
CA ILE A 102 5.41 -2.85 -3.63
C ILE A 102 6.29 -3.64 -4.61
N LYS A 103 6.42 -4.95 -4.39
CA LYS A 103 7.20 -5.84 -5.25
C LYS A 103 6.39 -7.07 -5.63
N TYR A 104 6.40 -7.39 -6.92
CA TYR A 104 5.64 -8.46 -7.56
C TYR A 104 6.37 -8.98 -8.79
#